data_AF-Q2HRI4-F1
#
_entry.id   AF-Q2HRI4-F1
#
_cell.length_a   1.000
_cell.length_b   1.000
_cell.length_c   1.000
_cell.angle_alpha   90.00
_cell.angle_beta   90.00
_cell.angle_gamma   90.00
#
_symmetry.space_group_name_H-M   'P 1'
#
loop_
_entity.id
_entity.type
_entity.pdbx_description
1 polymer ?
#
loop_
_entity_poly.entity_id
_entity_poly.type
_entity_poly.pdbx_seq_one_letter_code
_entity_poly.pdbx_strand_id
1 'polypeptide(L)'
;MELMFIIWSMFLCVLVVTPHCGKATKDIFILAGQSNMAGRGGVLNGKWDGNIPPECKPNPSILKLNTKLKWEEAHEPLHADIDVGKTCGIGPGLAFANEVVRMSGGECVVGLVPCAVGGTRIEEWRNGSHLYNELVRRSIESVKDGDGVIRAVLWYQGESDTVREEDAERYKYRMENLIENLRLDLQLPSLLVIQCIGFSACQPT
;
A
#
# COMPACT_ATOMS: atom_id res chain seq x y z
N MET A 1 22.47 -6.63 3.71
CA MET A 1 21.96 -6.03 4.97
C MET A 1 20.67 -5.22 4.75
N GLU A 2 20.34 -4.81 3.52
CA GLU A 2 19.24 -3.89 3.20
C GLU A 2 17.85 -4.54 3.10
N LEU A 3 17.75 -5.77 2.61
CA LEU A 3 16.47 -6.51 2.64
C LEU A 3 16.05 -6.85 4.07
N MET A 4 17.01 -7.08 4.96
CA MET A 4 16.77 -7.43 6.37
C MET A 4 16.09 -6.31 7.15
N PHE A 5 16.37 -5.04 6.86
CA PHE A 5 15.74 -3.90 7.55
C PHE A 5 14.32 -3.63 7.07
N ILE A 6 14.05 -3.77 5.77
CA ILE A 6 12.69 -3.68 5.20
C ILE A 6 11.84 -4.85 5.74
N ILE A 7 12.41 -6.06 5.72
CA ILE A 7 11.79 -7.24 6.31
C ILE A 7 11.54 -7.00 7.82
N TRP A 8 12.51 -6.48 8.59
CA TRP A 8 12.33 -6.22 10.03
C TRP A 8 11.27 -5.14 10.34
N SER A 9 11.24 -4.05 9.57
CA SER A 9 10.24 -3.00 9.71
C SER A 9 8.84 -3.52 9.39
N MET A 10 8.71 -4.41 8.40
CA MET A 10 7.46 -5.11 8.10
C MET A 10 7.12 -6.16 9.17
N PHE A 11 8.11 -6.87 9.73
CA PHE A 11 7.93 -7.85 10.82
C PHE A 11 7.39 -7.23 12.11
N LEU A 12 7.86 -6.04 12.50
CA LEU A 12 7.32 -5.32 13.65
C LEU A 12 5.86 -4.89 13.41
N CYS A 13 5.50 -4.54 12.17
CA CYS A 13 4.14 -4.19 11.79
C CYS A 13 3.18 -5.39 11.88
N VAL A 14 3.64 -6.59 11.51
CA VAL A 14 2.81 -7.80 11.57
C VAL A 14 2.42 -8.12 13.02
N LEU A 15 3.32 -7.95 14.00
CA LEU A 15 3.04 -8.19 15.43
C LEU A 15 1.94 -7.29 16.01
N VAL A 16 1.77 -6.07 15.47
CA VAL A 16 0.73 -5.11 15.93
C VAL A 16 -0.64 -5.48 15.37
N VAL A 17 -0.71 -6.09 14.18
CA VAL A 17 -1.98 -6.40 13.49
C VAL A 17 -2.51 -7.79 13.85
N THR A 18 -1.64 -8.73 14.25
CA THR A 18 -2.00 -10.13 14.54
C THR A 18 -3.05 -10.41 15.63
N PRO A 19 -3.26 -9.62 16.71
CA PRO A 19 -4.16 -10.05 17.78
C PRO A 19 -5.66 -10.00 17.44
N HIS A 20 -6.04 -9.60 16.21
CA HIS A 20 -7.45 -9.35 15.87
C HIS A 20 -7.98 -10.13 14.66
N CYS A 21 -7.26 -11.12 14.12
CA CYS A 21 -7.81 -11.90 13.02
C CYS A 21 -8.84 -12.93 13.54
N GLY A 22 -10.13 -12.56 13.45
CA GLY A 22 -11.25 -13.47 13.68
C GLY A 22 -11.60 -14.24 12.41
N LYS A 23 -12.02 -15.51 12.56
CA LYS A 23 -12.32 -16.46 11.47
C LYS A 23 -13.35 -16.02 10.41
N ALA A 24 -14.00 -14.86 10.57
CA ALA A 24 -15.09 -14.41 9.70
C ALA A 24 -14.87 -13.03 9.06
N THR A 25 -13.80 -12.30 9.40
CA THR A 25 -13.60 -10.90 8.97
C THR A 25 -12.35 -10.76 8.11
N LYS A 26 -12.45 -10.05 6.99
CA LYS A 26 -11.29 -9.71 6.14
C LYS A 26 -10.45 -8.61 6.79
N ASP A 27 -9.15 -8.86 6.94
CA ASP A 27 -8.19 -7.84 7.35
C ASP A 27 -7.74 -7.05 6.13
N ILE A 28 -8.15 -5.78 6.07
CA ILE A 28 -7.99 -4.93 4.87
C ILE A 28 -6.79 -4.00 5.03
N PHE A 29 -5.96 -3.95 4.00
CA PHE A 29 -4.80 -3.08 3.90
C PHE A 29 -4.88 -2.22 2.64
N ILE A 30 -4.78 -0.91 2.83
CA ILE A 30 -4.77 0.04 1.72
C ILE A 30 -3.34 0.22 1.25
N LEU A 31 -3.08 0.06 -0.06
CA LEU A 31 -1.76 0.17 -0.66
C LEU A 31 -1.68 1.48 -1.43
N ALA A 32 -1.01 2.49 -0.87
CA ALA A 32 -0.97 3.84 -1.42
C ALA A 32 0.45 4.41 -1.49
N GLY A 33 0.60 5.44 -2.32
CA GLY A 33 1.89 6.09 -2.58
C GLY A 33 2.22 6.09 -4.07
N GLN A 34 3.50 5.90 -4.42
CA GLN A 34 3.97 5.99 -5.81
C GLN A 34 4.48 4.66 -6.39
N SER A 35 5.37 4.72 -7.39
CA SER A 35 5.78 3.57 -8.21
C SER A 35 6.36 2.41 -7.42
N ASN A 36 7.02 2.65 -6.29
CA ASN A 36 7.57 1.59 -5.44
C ASN A 36 6.48 0.84 -4.66
N MET A 37 5.36 1.48 -4.31
CA MET A 37 4.14 0.79 -3.85
C MET A 37 3.41 0.11 -5.01
N ALA A 38 3.25 0.83 -6.13
CA ALA A 38 2.52 0.32 -7.29
C ALA A 38 3.17 -0.94 -7.88
N GLY A 39 4.50 -1.02 -7.80
CA GLY A 39 5.30 -2.15 -8.21
C GLY A 39 6.03 -1.89 -9.53
N ARG A 40 7.35 -2.10 -9.52
CA ARG A 40 8.25 -2.00 -10.68
C ARG A 40 9.28 -3.14 -10.73
N GLY A 41 9.23 -4.09 -9.80
CA GLY A 41 10.14 -5.23 -9.81
C GLY A 41 9.96 -6.07 -11.08
N GLY A 42 11.07 -6.41 -11.74
CA GLY A 42 11.07 -7.16 -13.00
C GLY A 42 10.70 -6.33 -14.23
N VAL A 43 10.45 -5.00 -14.11
CA VAL A 43 10.17 -4.14 -15.27
C VAL A 43 11.47 -3.61 -15.86
N LEU A 44 11.77 -3.99 -17.11
CA LEU A 44 12.90 -3.50 -17.88
C LEU A 44 12.41 -2.94 -19.22
N ASN A 45 12.86 -1.73 -19.58
CA ASN A 45 12.47 -1.06 -20.84
C ASN A 45 10.95 -1.01 -21.06
N GLY A 46 10.18 -0.78 -19.99
CA GLY A 46 8.73 -0.71 -20.04
C GLY A 46 8.02 -2.06 -20.20
N LYS A 47 8.72 -3.18 -20.05
CA LYS A 47 8.14 -4.53 -20.09
C LYS A 47 8.44 -5.28 -18.79
N TRP A 48 7.40 -5.84 -18.17
CA TRP A 48 7.56 -6.75 -17.05
C TRP A 48 8.01 -8.13 -17.54
N ASP A 49 8.98 -8.73 -16.85
CA ASP A 49 9.53 -10.05 -17.17
C ASP A 49 8.60 -11.22 -16.79
N GLY A 50 7.55 -10.96 -16.00
CA GLY A 50 6.59 -11.97 -15.54
C GLY A 50 7.12 -12.89 -14.43
N ASN A 51 8.31 -12.60 -13.89
CA ASN A 51 8.88 -13.41 -12.83
C ASN A 51 8.21 -13.07 -11.50
N ILE A 52 7.58 -14.07 -10.88
CA ILE A 52 6.90 -13.94 -9.58
C ILE A 52 7.72 -14.71 -8.53
N PRO A 53 8.35 -14.02 -7.56
CA PRO A 53 9.05 -14.66 -6.44
C PRO A 53 8.10 -15.55 -5.60
N PRO A 54 8.61 -16.60 -4.93
CA PRO A 54 7.79 -17.48 -4.09
C PRO A 54 6.93 -16.74 -3.05
N GLU A 55 7.45 -15.68 -2.46
CA GLU A 55 6.80 -14.85 -1.44
C GLU A 55 5.61 -14.04 -2.01
N CYS A 56 5.59 -13.81 -3.32
CA CYS A 56 4.56 -13.05 -4.02
C CYS A 56 3.54 -13.94 -4.75
N LYS A 57 3.58 -15.27 -4.52
CA LYS A 57 2.65 -16.18 -5.18
C LYS A 57 1.19 -15.88 -4.74
N PRO A 58 0.22 -16.06 -5.65
CA PRO A 58 -1.19 -15.96 -5.31
C PRO A 58 -1.59 -16.95 -4.21
N ASN A 59 -2.59 -16.57 -3.43
CA ASN A 59 -3.12 -17.36 -2.33
C ASN A 59 -4.64 -17.12 -2.26
N PRO A 60 -5.49 -18.17 -2.21
CA PRO A 60 -6.94 -18.02 -2.14
C PRO A 60 -7.45 -17.19 -0.96
N SER A 61 -6.66 -17.07 0.12
CA SER A 61 -6.98 -16.24 1.28
C SER A 61 -6.56 -14.77 1.12
N ILE A 62 -6.00 -14.37 -0.03
CA ILE A 62 -5.58 -12.99 -0.31
C ILE A 62 -6.36 -12.46 -1.50
N LEU A 63 -7.12 -11.40 -1.24
CA LEU A 63 -8.01 -10.77 -2.20
C LEU A 63 -7.49 -9.40 -2.61
N LYS A 64 -7.78 -8.98 -3.83
CA LYS A 64 -7.57 -7.63 -4.35
C LYS A 64 -8.93 -6.99 -4.62
N LEU A 65 -9.12 -5.73 -4.23
CA LEU A 65 -10.26 -4.93 -4.68
C LEU A 65 -9.95 -4.38 -6.08
N ASN A 66 -10.63 -4.88 -7.11
CA ASN A 66 -10.40 -4.43 -8.47
C ASN A 66 -11.02 -3.06 -8.78
N THR A 67 -10.81 -2.55 -9.99
CA THR A 67 -11.39 -1.28 -10.49
C THR A 67 -12.91 -1.25 -10.52
N LYS A 68 -13.57 -2.43 -10.58
CA LYS A 68 -15.04 -2.57 -10.51
C LYS A 68 -15.56 -2.65 -9.08
N LEU A 69 -14.70 -2.42 -8.08
CA LEU A 69 -15.00 -2.53 -6.65
C LEU A 69 -15.51 -3.92 -6.25
N LYS A 70 -14.94 -4.96 -6.86
CA LYS A 70 -15.19 -6.34 -6.50
C LYS A 70 -13.91 -7.00 -6.00
N TRP A 71 -14.06 -7.84 -4.99
CA TRP A 71 -12.98 -8.69 -4.53
C TRP A 71 -12.72 -9.82 -5.54
N GLU A 72 -11.45 -10.03 -5.86
CA GLU A 72 -10.94 -11.13 -6.68
C GLU A 72 -9.65 -11.69 -6.06
N GLU A 73 -9.21 -12.88 -6.46
CA GLU A 73 -7.91 -13.41 -6.00
C GLU A 73 -6.77 -12.43 -6.39
N ALA A 74 -5.86 -12.16 -5.46
CA ALA A 74 -4.78 -11.22 -5.69
C ALA A 74 -3.66 -11.85 -6.53
N HIS A 75 -3.35 -11.21 -7.66
CA HIS A 75 -2.23 -11.55 -8.54
C HIS A 75 -1.37 -10.30 -8.82
N GLU A 76 -0.05 -10.49 -8.95
CA GLU A 76 0.82 -9.44 -9.48
C GLU A 76 0.61 -9.25 -11.00
N PRO A 77 0.75 -8.02 -11.53
CA PRO A 77 1.00 -6.77 -10.81
C PRO A 77 -0.28 -6.21 -10.17
N LEU A 78 -0.27 -5.95 -8.86
CA LEU A 78 -1.48 -5.52 -8.13
C LEU A 78 -2.10 -4.22 -8.66
N HIS A 79 -1.28 -3.30 -9.18
CA HIS A 79 -1.72 -1.98 -9.64
C HIS A 79 -1.88 -1.87 -11.16
N ALA A 80 -1.85 -2.97 -11.91
CA ALA A 80 -1.91 -2.93 -13.39
C ALA A 80 -3.15 -2.20 -13.95
N ASP A 81 -4.29 -2.27 -13.25
CA ASP A 81 -5.53 -1.57 -13.60
C ASP A 81 -5.74 -0.25 -12.82
N ILE A 82 -4.79 0.14 -11.98
CA ILE A 82 -4.86 1.33 -11.11
C ILE A 82 -3.88 2.41 -11.57
N ASP A 83 -2.60 2.07 -11.73
CA ASP A 83 -1.52 2.96 -12.18
C ASP A 83 -1.47 3.03 -13.71
N VAL A 84 -2.60 3.39 -14.31
CA VAL A 84 -2.83 3.34 -15.76
C VAL A 84 -1.81 4.18 -16.54
N GLY A 85 -1.33 3.62 -17.65
CA GLY A 85 -0.30 4.26 -18.49
C GLY A 85 1.13 4.02 -18.04
N LYS A 86 1.36 3.25 -16.96
CA LYS A 86 2.67 2.76 -16.53
C LYS A 86 2.69 1.22 -16.55
N THR A 87 3.81 0.64 -16.95
CA THR A 87 4.01 -0.81 -16.80
C THR A 87 4.28 -1.12 -15.34
N CYS A 88 3.37 -1.87 -14.71
CA CYS A 88 3.54 -2.38 -13.36
C CYS A 88 4.29 -3.72 -13.35
N GLY A 89 5.00 -3.98 -12.26
CA GLY A 89 5.61 -5.28 -11.95
C GLY A 89 5.41 -5.60 -10.47
N ILE A 90 6.35 -6.34 -9.88
CA ILE A 90 6.26 -6.71 -8.46
C ILE A 90 6.31 -5.47 -7.55
N GLY A 91 5.35 -5.39 -6.62
CA GLY A 91 5.34 -4.47 -5.49
C GLY A 91 5.44 -5.21 -4.14
N PRO A 92 5.30 -4.51 -3.00
CA PRO A 92 5.41 -5.15 -1.68
C PRO A 92 4.13 -5.86 -1.23
N GLY A 93 2.99 -5.64 -1.90
CA GLY A 93 1.66 -6.00 -1.40
C GLY A 93 1.43 -7.49 -1.19
N LEU A 94 1.75 -8.34 -2.19
CA LEU A 94 1.52 -9.79 -2.06
C LEU A 94 2.51 -10.46 -1.09
N ALA A 95 3.77 -10.01 -1.06
CA ALA A 95 4.74 -10.49 -0.07
C ALA A 95 4.30 -10.16 1.37
N PHE A 96 3.84 -8.92 1.59
CA PHE A 96 3.26 -8.51 2.87
C PHE A 96 2.05 -9.37 3.26
N ALA A 97 1.09 -9.54 2.34
CA ALA A 97 -0.13 -10.26 2.63
C ALA A 97 0.11 -11.75 2.90
N ASN A 98 1.00 -12.40 2.14
CA ASN A 98 1.38 -13.79 2.39
C ASN A 98 2.01 -13.96 3.79
N GLU A 99 2.83 -12.99 4.21
CA GLU A 99 3.43 -13.02 5.54
C GLU A 99 2.39 -12.82 6.66
N VAL A 100 1.41 -11.93 6.48
CA VAL A 100 0.27 -11.78 7.41
C VAL A 100 -0.53 -13.08 7.52
N VAL A 101 -0.88 -13.70 6.39
CA VAL A 101 -1.59 -14.98 6.37
C VAL A 101 -0.77 -16.06 7.08
N ARG A 102 0.54 -16.16 6.79
CA ARG A 102 1.45 -17.12 7.42
C ARG A 102 1.50 -16.94 8.94
N MET A 103 1.62 -15.71 9.41
CA MET A 103 1.71 -15.39 10.84
C MET A 103 0.38 -15.59 11.58
N SER A 104 -0.75 -15.54 10.87
CA SER A 104 -2.06 -15.90 11.43
C SER A 104 -2.34 -17.42 11.49
N GLY A 105 -1.39 -18.26 11.07
CA GLY A 105 -1.59 -19.71 10.97
C GLY A 105 -2.48 -20.13 9.79
N GLY A 106 -2.69 -19.24 8.81
CA GLY A 106 -3.52 -19.49 7.64
C GLY A 106 -5.02 -19.28 7.85
N GLU A 107 -5.44 -18.80 9.03
CA GLU A 107 -6.85 -18.61 9.36
C GLU A 107 -7.41 -17.24 8.88
N CYS A 108 -6.54 -16.33 8.45
CA CYS A 108 -6.92 -14.98 8.06
C CYS A 108 -7.20 -14.83 6.56
N VAL A 109 -8.24 -14.06 6.22
CA VAL A 109 -8.44 -13.54 4.86
C VAL A 109 -7.91 -12.11 4.81
N VAL A 110 -7.00 -11.83 3.88
CA VAL A 110 -6.39 -10.51 3.69
C VAL A 110 -7.01 -9.84 2.46
N GLY A 111 -7.49 -8.61 2.62
CA GLY A 111 -7.96 -7.77 1.51
C GLY A 111 -6.95 -6.67 1.18
N LEU A 112 -6.51 -6.58 -0.07
CA LEU A 112 -5.62 -5.54 -0.57
C LEU A 112 -6.41 -4.53 -1.39
N VAL A 113 -6.27 -3.25 -1.07
CA VAL A 113 -6.91 -2.14 -1.80
C VAL A 113 -5.81 -1.33 -2.49
N PRO A 114 -5.46 -1.65 -3.75
CA PRO A 114 -4.45 -0.93 -4.49
C PRO A 114 -4.96 0.46 -4.88
N CYS A 115 -4.16 1.48 -4.58
CA CYS A 115 -4.45 2.89 -4.84
C CYS A 115 -3.22 3.67 -5.35
N ALA A 116 -2.01 3.11 -5.31
CA ALA A 116 -0.78 3.84 -5.65
C ALA A 116 -0.68 4.25 -7.12
N VAL A 117 -0.07 5.41 -7.39
CA VAL A 117 0.10 5.99 -8.74
C VAL A 117 1.53 6.51 -8.92
N GLY A 118 2.22 6.07 -9.98
CA GLY A 118 3.64 6.29 -10.15
C GLY A 118 4.03 7.70 -10.61
N GLY A 119 4.96 8.33 -9.89
CA GLY A 119 5.53 9.65 -10.22
C GLY A 119 4.81 10.83 -9.59
N THR A 120 3.91 10.57 -8.64
CA THR A 120 3.15 11.60 -7.93
C THR A 120 3.94 12.13 -6.73
N ARG A 121 3.88 13.44 -6.52
CA ARG A 121 4.31 14.11 -5.27
C ARG A 121 3.22 14.03 -4.21
N ILE A 122 3.57 14.20 -2.93
CA ILE A 122 2.59 14.15 -1.84
C ILE A 122 1.56 15.28 -1.91
N GLU A 123 1.87 16.41 -2.56
CA GLU A 123 0.90 17.49 -2.85
C GLU A 123 -0.28 16.98 -3.71
N GLU A 124 -0.07 16.02 -4.59
CA GLU A 124 -1.12 15.42 -5.42
C GLU A 124 -2.04 14.50 -4.60
N TRP A 125 -1.67 14.19 -3.35
CA TRP A 125 -2.44 13.41 -2.38
C TRP A 125 -3.11 14.27 -1.30
N ARG A 126 -3.13 15.59 -1.46
CA ARG A 126 -3.85 16.49 -0.54
C ARG A 126 -5.35 16.20 -0.53
N ASN A 127 -6.01 16.47 0.59
CA ASN A 127 -7.47 16.33 0.71
C ASN A 127 -8.21 17.06 -0.43
N GLY A 128 -9.23 16.40 -0.99
CA GLY A 128 -9.98 16.89 -2.15
C GLY A 128 -9.31 16.68 -3.51
N SER A 129 -8.06 16.22 -3.57
CA SER A 129 -7.43 15.83 -4.84
C SER A 129 -8.07 14.57 -5.42
N HIS A 130 -7.85 14.34 -6.72
CA HIS A 130 -8.36 13.12 -7.38
C HIS A 130 -7.81 11.84 -6.74
N LEU A 131 -6.50 11.76 -6.49
CA LEU A 131 -5.85 10.58 -5.93
C LEU A 131 -6.31 10.30 -4.50
N TYR A 132 -6.41 11.36 -3.69
CA TYR A 132 -6.89 11.26 -2.32
C TYR A 132 -8.35 10.78 -2.28
N ASN A 133 -9.22 11.41 -3.07
CA ASN A 133 -10.64 11.06 -3.10
C ASN A 133 -10.85 9.62 -3.58
N GLU A 134 -10.10 9.14 -4.57
CA GLU A 134 -10.19 7.76 -5.02
C GLU A 134 -9.67 6.77 -3.96
N LEU A 135 -8.59 7.10 -3.25
CA LEU A 135 -8.11 6.29 -2.11
C LEU A 135 -9.20 6.16 -1.05
N VAL A 136 -9.80 7.28 -0.62
CA VAL A 136 -10.87 7.27 0.39
C VAL A 136 -12.08 6.49 -0.11
N ARG A 137 -12.52 6.72 -1.35
CA ARG A 137 -13.65 6.02 -1.97
C ARG A 137 -13.43 4.50 -1.98
N ARG A 138 -12.28 4.04 -2.46
CA ARG A 138 -11.94 2.62 -2.54
C ARG A 138 -11.82 1.99 -1.15
N SER A 139 -11.29 2.73 -0.19
CA SER A 139 -11.21 2.29 1.22
C SER A 139 -12.61 2.09 1.81
N ILE A 140 -13.53 3.04 1.63
CA ILE A 140 -14.91 2.91 2.09
C ILE A 140 -15.64 1.74 1.41
N GLU A 141 -15.49 1.59 0.10
CA GLU A 141 -16.12 0.49 -0.64
C GLU A 141 -15.57 -0.88 -0.22
N SER A 142 -14.31 -0.95 0.24
CA SER A 142 -13.70 -2.21 0.70
C SER A 142 -14.37 -2.83 1.93
N VAL A 143 -15.01 -2.02 2.79
CA VAL A 143 -15.69 -2.46 4.02
C VAL A 143 -17.22 -2.48 3.90
N LYS A 144 -17.76 -2.11 2.74
CA LYS A 144 -19.19 -1.89 2.54
C LYS A 144 -20.04 -3.16 2.63
N ASP A 145 -19.44 -4.32 2.41
CA ASP A 145 -20.10 -5.62 2.58
C ASP A 145 -20.30 -6.01 4.05
N GLY A 146 -19.69 -5.29 4.99
CA GLY A 146 -19.77 -5.54 6.43
C GLY A 146 -18.82 -6.63 6.94
N ASP A 147 -18.09 -7.30 6.05
CA ASP A 147 -17.25 -8.46 6.37
C ASP A 147 -15.74 -8.11 6.33
N GLY A 148 -15.38 -6.86 6.66
CA GLY A 148 -14.00 -6.39 6.58
C GLY A 148 -13.67 -5.26 7.55
N VAL A 149 -12.41 -5.20 7.96
CA VAL A 149 -11.88 -4.15 8.84
C VAL A 149 -10.60 -3.60 8.24
N ILE A 150 -10.53 -2.28 8.03
CA ILE A 150 -9.29 -1.61 7.63
C ILE A 150 -8.32 -1.66 8.79
N ARG A 151 -7.20 -2.38 8.63
CA ARG A 151 -6.15 -2.54 9.63
C ARG A 151 -5.08 -1.48 9.52
N ALA A 152 -4.65 -1.17 8.29
CA ALA A 152 -3.62 -0.17 8.06
C ALA A 152 -3.65 0.40 6.64
N VAL A 153 -3.02 1.55 6.49
CA VAL A 153 -2.55 2.08 5.21
C VAL A 153 -1.05 1.81 5.11
N LEU A 154 -0.64 1.07 4.08
CA LEU A 154 0.75 0.96 3.68
C LEU A 154 1.05 2.09 2.71
N TRP A 155 1.96 2.99 3.11
CA TRP A 155 2.30 4.18 2.37
C TRP A 155 3.76 4.13 1.93
N TYR A 156 4.02 4.09 0.63
CA TYR A 156 5.38 4.19 0.10
C TYR A 156 5.47 5.27 -0.98
N GLN A 157 5.91 6.45 -0.55
CA GLN A 157 6.07 7.63 -1.38
C GLN A 157 7.14 8.56 -0.80
N GLY A 158 7.65 9.46 -1.65
CA GLY A 158 8.50 10.57 -1.26
C GLY A 158 9.58 10.90 -2.29
N GLU A 159 9.91 9.98 -3.18
CA GLU A 159 11.02 10.16 -4.12
C GLU A 159 10.74 11.29 -5.14
N SER A 160 9.47 11.54 -5.46
CA SER A 160 9.11 12.67 -6.35
C SER A 160 9.25 14.03 -5.65
N ASP A 161 9.18 14.07 -4.32
CA ASP A 161 9.29 15.29 -3.52
C ASP A 161 10.75 15.67 -3.23
N THR A 162 11.73 14.79 -3.50
CA THR A 162 13.16 15.10 -3.32
C THR A 162 13.77 15.92 -4.45
N VAL A 163 13.02 16.21 -5.51
CA VAL A 163 13.51 16.95 -6.68
C VAL A 163 13.67 18.44 -6.38
N ARG A 164 12.79 19.01 -5.54
CA ARG A 164 12.81 20.43 -5.14
C ARG A 164 12.95 20.51 -3.63
N GLU A 165 13.89 21.32 -3.16
CA GLU A 165 14.11 21.56 -1.73
C GLU A 165 12.83 21.98 -1.00
N GLU A 166 12.05 22.89 -1.58
CA GLU A 166 10.75 23.33 -1.06
C GLU A 166 9.75 22.17 -0.85
N ASP A 167 9.72 21.18 -1.75
CA ASP A 167 8.84 20.02 -1.65
C ASP A 167 9.32 19.07 -0.53
N ALA A 168 10.64 18.88 -0.42
CA ALA A 168 11.25 18.09 0.64
C ALA A 168 11.05 18.69 2.04
N GLU A 169 11.23 20.01 2.18
CA GLU A 169 11.02 20.74 3.44
C GLU A 169 9.55 20.66 3.92
N ARG A 170 8.60 20.69 2.98
CA ARG A 170 7.16 20.62 3.28
C ARG A 170 6.65 19.19 3.45
N TYR A 171 7.44 18.17 3.14
CA TYR A 171 7.00 16.78 3.09
C TYR A 171 6.39 16.31 4.41
N LYS A 172 7.09 16.58 5.53
CA LYS A 172 6.62 16.21 6.87
C LYS A 172 5.22 16.75 7.16
N TYR A 173 5.03 18.05 6.96
CA TYR A 173 3.75 18.72 7.19
C TYR A 173 2.63 18.14 6.31
N ARG A 174 2.92 17.89 5.02
CA ARG A 174 1.95 17.28 4.10
C ARG A 174 1.61 15.84 4.49
N MET A 175 2.58 15.08 5.01
CA MET A 175 2.36 13.71 5.50
C MET A 175 1.48 13.69 6.76
N GLU A 176 1.74 14.59 7.72
CA GLU A 176 0.91 14.73 8.93
C GLU A 176 -0.54 15.06 8.55
N ASN A 177 -0.74 16.03 7.66
CA ASN A 177 -2.07 16.36 7.13
C ASN A 177 -2.73 15.18 6.40
N LEU A 178 -1.98 14.43 5.59
CA LEU A 178 -2.52 13.25 4.90
C LEU A 178 -3.06 12.23 5.91
N ILE A 179 -2.28 11.92 6.96
CA ILE A 179 -2.69 10.98 8.01
C ILE A 179 -3.93 11.48 8.75
N GLU A 180 -3.95 12.75 9.15
CA GLU A 180 -5.10 13.35 9.85
C GLU A 180 -6.36 13.31 8.99
N ASN A 181 -6.26 13.72 7.73
CA ASN A 181 -7.39 13.69 6.81
C ASN A 181 -7.89 12.25 6.59
N LEU A 182 -7.01 11.27 6.39
CA LEU A 182 -7.41 9.86 6.26
C LEU A 182 -8.14 9.34 7.50
N ARG A 183 -7.66 9.67 8.70
CA ARG A 183 -8.31 9.28 9.96
C ARG A 183 -9.71 9.89 10.08
N LEU A 184 -9.86 11.16 9.69
CA LEU A 184 -11.13 11.87 9.72
C LEU A 184 -12.11 11.29 8.70
N ASP A 185 -11.72 11.23 7.42
CA ASP A 185 -12.62 10.86 6.31
C ASP A 185 -12.98 9.36 6.33
N LEU A 186 -12.11 8.50 6.85
CA LEU A 186 -12.41 7.08 7.08
C LEU A 186 -13.07 6.82 8.44
N GLN A 187 -13.19 7.84 9.30
CA GLN A 187 -13.71 7.72 10.67
C GLN A 187 -12.94 6.70 11.53
N LEU A 188 -11.62 6.63 11.35
CA LEU A 188 -10.71 5.72 12.05
C LEU A 188 -9.63 6.54 12.78
N PRO A 189 -9.92 7.10 13.98
CA PRO A 189 -8.99 8.01 14.67
C PRO A 189 -7.65 7.35 15.04
N SER A 190 -7.63 6.02 15.20
CA SER A 190 -6.44 5.22 15.51
C SER A 190 -5.89 4.48 14.29
N LEU A 191 -6.25 4.86 13.06
CA LEU A 191 -5.76 4.23 11.84
C LEU A 191 -4.23 4.17 11.84
N LEU A 192 -3.70 2.95 11.70
CA LEU A 192 -2.29 2.69 11.55
C LEU A 192 -1.86 3.06 10.14
N VAL A 193 -0.84 3.93 10.04
CA VAL A 193 -0.19 4.27 8.77
C VAL A 193 1.25 3.82 8.87
N ILE A 194 1.62 2.85 8.04
CA ILE A 194 2.97 2.30 7.95
C ILE A 194 3.63 2.97 6.75
N GLN A 195 4.52 3.92 7.02
CA GLN A 195 5.24 4.64 5.98
C GLN A 195 6.61 4.02 5.71
N CYS A 196 6.96 3.87 4.43
CA CYS A 196 8.32 3.62 3.98
C CYS A 196 8.95 4.94 3.54
N ILE A 197 10.10 5.28 4.15
CA ILE A 197 10.84 6.48 3.81
C ILE A 197 11.72 6.17 2.60
N GLY A 198 11.56 6.94 1.52
CA GLY A 198 12.43 6.86 0.35
C GLY A 198 13.87 7.22 0.71
N PHE A 199 14.83 6.37 0.35
CA PHE A 199 16.26 6.62 0.53
C PHE A 199 16.76 7.62 -0.52
N SER A 200 16.41 8.89 -0.33
CA SER A 200 17.10 10.03 -0.94
C SER A 200 17.18 11.14 0.10
N ALA A 201 17.80 10.85 1.24
CA ALA A 201 18.28 11.91 2.10
C ALA A 201 19.48 12.55 1.40
N CYS A 202 19.30 13.77 0.85
CA CYS A 202 20.41 14.65 0.59
C CYS A 202 21.32 14.66 1.83
N GLN A 203 22.55 14.19 1.68
CA GLN A 203 23.59 14.42 2.67
C GLN A 203 23.74 15.95 2.80
N PRO A 204 23.69 16.52 4.01
CA PRO A 204 24.11 17.90 4.19
C PRO A 204 25.59 18.00 3.81
N THR A 205 25.91 18.91 2.90
CA THR A 205 27.28 19.31 2.55
C THR A 205 27.97 20.02 3.70
#